data_AF-A0A5P9Q2M2-F1
#
_entry.id   AF-A0A5P9Q2M2-F1
#
_cell.length_a   1.000
_cell.length_b   1.000
_cell.length_c   1.000
_cell.angle_alpha   90.00
_cell.angle_beta   90.00
_cell.angle_gamma   90.00
#
_symmetry.space_group_name_H-M   'P 1'
#
loop_
_entity.id
_entity.type
_entity.pdbx_description
1 polymer ?
#
loop_
_entity_poly.entity_id
_entity_poly.type
_entity_poly.pdbx_seq_one_letter_code
_entity_poly.pdbx_strand_id
1 'polypeptide(L)'
;MNLADLTALDIAGTAGVAVAAYLIIRRIWTAARNAGRGLRKLVHFADDWFGEPERDGVPARPGVMERISAIETDGAATRDDVRGLVERVDRVEHELRPNSGASLRDAIDRVENAVADTPNTKPAKEKR
;
A
#
# COMPACT_ATOMS: atom_id res chain seq x y z
N MET A 1 47.34 5.26 -64.55
CA MET A 1 45.90 5.04 -64.40
C MET A 1 45.26 6.41 -64.27
N ASN A 2 44.55 6.84 -65.31
CA ASN A 2 43.96 8.17 -65.40
C ASN A 2 42.78 8.30 -64.43
N LEU A 3 42.66 9.42 -63.74
CA LEU A 3 41.49 9.76 -62.92
C LEU A 3 40.19 9.96 -63.74
N ALA A 4 40.23 9.80 -65.06
CA ALA A 4 39.15 10.11 -65.99
C ALA A 4 38.24 8.92 -66.35
N ASP A 5 38.58 7.70 -65.93
CA ASP A 5 37.80 6.48 -66.25
C ASP A 5 36.80 6.09 -65.15
N LEU A 6 36.57 6.95 -64.16
CA LEU A 6 35.47 6.78 -63.21
C LEU A 6 34.15 6.98 -63.95
N THR A 7 33.57 5.88 -64.40
CA THR A 7 32.26 5.90 -65.04
C THR A 7 31.24 6.41 -64.02
N ALA A 8 30.22 7.17 -64.47
CA ALA A 8 29.18 7.71 -63.60
C ALA A 8 28.48 6.62 -62.74
N LEU A 9 28.56 5.35 -63.17
CA LEU A 9 28.06 4.17 -62.47
C LEU A 9 28.87 3.83 -61.20
N ASP A 10 30.20 4.01 -61.21
CA ASP A 10 31.06 3.76 -60.04
C ASP A 10 30.87 4.82 -58.95
N ILE A 11 30.68 6.08 -59.36
CA ILE A 11 30.37 7.20 -58.45
C ILE A 11 28.97 7.02 -57.85
N ALA A 12 27.98 6.61 -58.66
CA ALA A 12 26.63 6.34 -58.18
C ALA A 12 26.55 5.12 -57.24
N GLY A 13 27.32 4.06 -57.52
CA GLY A 13 27.39 2.87 -56.68
C GLY A 13 28.00 3.15 -55.29
N THR A 14 29.13 3.87 -55.25
CA THR A 14 29.78 4.25 -53.99
C THR A 14 28.95 5.23 -53.16
N ALA A 15 28.28 6.20 -53.82
CA ALA A 15 27.34 7.09 -53.15
C ALA A 15 26.15 6.33 -52.53
N GLY A 16 25.60 5.34 -53.23
CA GLY A 16 24.53 4.49 -52.71
C GLY A 16 24.94 3.69 -51.47
N VAL A 17 26.13 3.09 -51.48
CA VAL A 17 26.69 2.36 -50.33
C VAL A 17 26.95 3.30 -49.15
N ALA A 18 27.50 4.50 -49.41
CA ALA A 18 27.76 5.49 -48.37
C ALA A 18 26.45 5.98 -47.71
N VAL A 19 25.39 6.22 -48.49
CA VAL A 19 24.07 6.58 -47.96
C VAL A 19 23.48 5.43 -47.14
N ALA A 20 23.55 4.19 -47.64
CA ALA A 20 23.07 3.02 -46.90
C ALA A 20 23.81 2.86 -45.56
N ALA A 21 25.15 2.95 -45.56
CA ALA A 21 25.97 2.89 -44.37
C ALA A 21 25.63 4.01 -43.38
N TYR A 22 25.48 5.25 -43.87
CA TYR A 22 25.08 6.38 -43.04
C TYR A 22 23.71 6.17 -42.39
N LEU A 23 22.72 5.66 -43.13
CA LEU A 23 21.39 5.38 -42.59
C LEU A 23 21.42 4.27 -41.53
N ILE A 24 22.22 3.23 -41.73
CA ILE A 24 22.43 2.15 -40.75
C ILE A 24 23.07 2.70 -39.47
N ILE A 25 24.16 3.44 -39.58
CA ILE A 25 24.85 4.06 -38.45
C ILE A 25 23.90 4.99 -37.69
N ARG A 26 23.13 5.81 -38.41
CA ARG A 26 22.13 6.72 -37.82
C ARG A 26 21.05 5.94 -37.06
N ARG A 27 20.57 4.81 -37.60
CA ARG A 27 19.57 3.95 -36.93
C ARG A 27 20.14 3.33 -35.66
N ILE A 28 21.37 2.80 -35.72
CA ILE A 28 22.06 2.24 -34.55
C ILE A 28 22.25 3.32 -33.47
N TRP A 29 22.73 4.51 -33.85
CA TRP A 29 22.93 5.61 -32.90
C TRP A 29 21.62 6.06 -32.26
N THR A 30 20.55 6.16 -33.04
CA THR A 30 19.22 6.50 -32.53
C THR A 30 18.70 5.43 -31.57
N ALA A 31 18.87 4.16 -31.92
CA ALA A 31 18.50 3.02 -31.08
C ALA A 31 19.30 3.02 -29.77
N ALA A 32 20.62 3.21 -29.82
CA ALA A 32 21.48 3.28 -28.64
C ALA A 32 21.08 4.45 -27.71
N ARG A 33 20.80 5.63 -28.30
CA ARG A 33 20.35 6.80 -27.53
C ARG A 33 19.00 6.56 -26.86
N ASN A 34 18.09 5.84 -27.52
CA ASN A 34 16.79 5.48 -26.95
C ASN A 34 16.91 4.37 -25.89
N ALA A 35 17.77 3.38 -26.12
CA ALA A 35 18.06 2.32 -25.15
C ALA A 35 18.66 2.90 -23.85
N GLY A 36 19.58 3.87 -23.95
CA GLY A 36 20.12 4.57 -22.78
C GLY A 36 19.09 5.39 -22.00
N ARG A 37 17.95 5.77 -22.60
CA ARG A 37 16.82 6.34 -21.86
C ARG A 37 16.03 5.26 -21.13
N GLY A 38 15.81 4.11 -21.75
CA GLY A 38 15.13 2.96 -21.13
C GLY A 38 15.90 2.42 -19.94
N LEU A 39 17.22 2.26 -20.07
CA LEU A 39 18.08 1.74 -19.02
C LEU A 39 18.03 2.59 -17.76
N ARG A 40 17.98 3.93 -17.88
CA ARG A 40 17.84 4.83 -16.72
C ARG A 40 16.54 4.59 -15.94
N LYS A 41 15.43 4.30 -16.63
CA LYS A 41 14.17 3.97 -15.95
C LYS A 41 14.26 2.64 -15.20
N LEU A 42 14.98 1.66 -15.76
CA LEU A 42 15.19 0.38 -15.10
C LEU A 42 16.07 0.52 -13.86
N VAL A 43 17.07 1.40 -13.88
CA VAL A 43 17.88 1.72 -12.69
C VAL A 43 17.01 2.32 -11.60
N HIS A 44 16.21 3.37 -11.91
CA HIS A 44 15.30 3.94 -10.90
C HIS A 44 14.27 2.93 -10.37
N PHE A 45 13.77 2.04 -11.24
CA PHE A 45 12.90 0.95 -10.78
C PHE A 45 13.63 -0.02 -9.85
N ALA A 46 14.87 -0.39 -10.16
CA ALA A 46 15.69 -1.23 -9.30
C ALA A 46 15.96 -0.54 -7.96
N ASP A 47 16.28 0.76 -7.97
CA ASP A 47 16.50 1.57 -6.78
C ASP A 47 15.23 1.61 -5.90
N ASP A 48 14.03 1.77 -6.49
CA ASP A 48 12.77 1.72 -5.73
C ASP A 48 12.46 0.31 -5.21
N TRP A 49 12.77 -0.74 -5.99
CA TRP A 49 12.48 -2.12 -5.63
C TRP A 49 13.39 -2.62 -4.50
N PHE A 50 14.69 -2.39 -4.61
CA PHE A 50 15.70 -2.80 -3.63
C PHE A 50 15.88 -1.80 -2.48
N GLY A 51 15.54 -0.54 -2.71
CA GLY A 51 15.81 0.55 -1.78
C GLY A 51 17.14 1.25 -2.07
N GLU A 52 17.31 2.42 -1.46
CA GLU A 52 18.55 3.18 -1.52
C GLU A 52 19.24 3.18 -0.15
N PRO A 53 20.55 2.87 -0.08
CA PRO A 53 21.30 2.96 1.17
C PRO A 53 21.41 4.42 1.62
N GLU A 54 21.67 4.61 2.91
CA GLU A 54 21.96 5.93 3.46
C GLU A 54 23.17 6.56 2.75
N ARG A 55 23.04 7.85 2.44
CA ARG A 55 24.07 8.67 1.78
C ARG A 55 24.28 9.94 2.60
N ASP A 56 25.43 10.59 2.48
CA ASP A 56 25.76 11.79 3.28
C ASP A 56 24.61 12.82 3.31
N GLY A 57 23.96 12.94 4.47
CA GLY A 57 22.84 13.86 4.71
C GLY A 57 21.47 13.42 4.16
N VAL A 58 21.35 12.23 3.57
CA VAL A 58 20.09 11.67 3.05
C VAL A 58 19.82 10.31 3.68
N PRO A 59 18.71 10.15 4.44
CA PRO A 59 18.38 8.89 5.08
C PRO A 59 18.10 7.80 4.03
N ALA A 60 18.35 6.55 4.42
CA ALA A 60 18.04 5.39 3.59
C ALA A 60 16.56 5.39 3.16
N ARG A 61 16.30 5.00 1.92
CA ARG A 61 14.94 4.81 1.41
C ARG A 61 14.64 3.31 1.37
N PRO A 62 13.67 2.83 2.16
CA PRO A 62 13.37 1.40 2.23
C PRO A 62 12.81 0.89 0.91
N GLY A 63 13.25 -0.31 0.52
CA GLY A 63 12.80 -0.99 -0.69
C GLY A 63 11.38 -1.51 -0.58
N VAL A 64 10.80 -1.95 -1.69
CA VAL A 64 9.44 -2.49 -1.74
C VAL A 64 9.26 -3.69 -0.82
N MET A 65 10.21 -4.63 -0.80
CA MET A 65 10.09 -5.85 0.01
C MET A 65 10.10 -5.54 1.52
N GLU A 66 10.90 -4.56 1.94
CA GLU A 66 10.95 -4.11 3.33
C GLU A 66 9.64 -3.41 3.73
N ARG A 67 9.11 -2.56 2.85
CA ARG A 67 7.80 -1.91 3.06
C ARG A 67 6.66 -2.92 3.11
N ILE A 68 6.67 -3.96 2.28
CA ILE A 68 5.67 -5.04 2.31
C ILE A 68 5.77 -5.79 3.64
N SER A 69 6.97 -6.13 4.09
CA SER A 69 7.16 -6.80 5.38
C SER A 69 6.65 -5.96 6.56
N ALA A 70 6.89 -4.65 6.55
CA ALA A 70 6.32 -3.74 7.54
C ALA A 70 4.78 -3.74 7.52
N ILE A 71 4.17 -3.65 6.33
CA ILE A 71 2.70 -3.71 6.17
C ILE A 71 2.13 -5.06 6.64
N GLU A 72 2.81 -6.16 6.34
CA GLU A 72 2.39 -7.49 6.80
C GLU A 72 2.44 -7.60 8.32
N THR A 73 3.48 -7.06 8.94
CA THR A 73 3.65 -7.02 10.40
C THR A 73 2.57 -6.17 11.06
N ASP A 74 2.38 -4.93 10.58
CA ASP A 74 1.35 -4.02 11.09
C ASP A 74 -0.05 -4.59 10.87
N GLY A 75 -0.28 -5.25 9.73
CA GLY A 75 -1.52 -5.91 9.40
C GLY A 75 -1.83 -7.11 10.31
N ALA A 76 -0.81 -7.88 10.72
CA ALA A 76 -0.97 -8.96 11.69
C ALA A 76 -1.36 -8.41 13.06
N ALA A 77 -0.67 -7.38 13.55
CA ALA A 77 -1.01 -6.72 14.82
C ALA A 77 -2.45 -6.16 14.82
N THR A 78 -2.83 -5.48 13.73
CA THR A 78 -4.19 -4.92 13.58
C THR A 78 -5.26 -6.02 13.60
N ARG A 79 -5.01 -7.18 12.99
CA ARG A 79 -5.96 -8.31 13.01
C ARG A 79 -6.14 -8.87 14.41
N ASP A 80 -5.08 -8.94 15.19
CA ASP A 80 -5.14 -9.41 16.58
C ASP A 80 -5.94 -8.46 17.46
N ASP A 81 -5.74 -7.15 17.30
CA ASP A 81 -6.52 -6.12 17.99
C ASP A 81 -8.01 -6.22 17.65
N VAL A 82 -8.34 -6.35 16.36
CA VAL A 82 -9.74 -6.49 15.90
C VAL A 82 -10.38 -7.74 16.49
N ARG A 83 -9.66 -8.87 16.51
CA ARG A 83 -10.15 -10.11 17.14
C ARG A 83 -10.46 -9.90 18.62
N GLY A 84 -9.55 -9.26 19.37
CA GLY A 84 -9.76 -8.96 20.78
C GLY A 84 -10.95 -8.01 21.02
N LEU A 85 -11.19 -7.07 20.11
CA LEU A 85 -12.37 -6.21 20.16
C LEU A 85 -13.66 -6.99 19.91
N VAL A 86 -13.68 -7.89 18.92
CA VAL A 86 -14.85 -8.73 18.63
C VAL A 86 -15.24 -9.57 19.86
N GLU A 87 -14.28 -10.20 20.52
CA GLU A 87 -14.54 -10.96 21.76
C GLU A 87 -15.10 -10.09 22.89
N ARG A 88 -14.60 -8.85 23.04
CA ARG A 88 -15.13 -7.92 24.04
C ARG A 88 -16.55 -7.47 23.71
N VAL A 89 -16.83 -7.18 22.44
CA VAL A 89 -18.15 -6.80 21.97
C VAL A 89 -19.14 -7.94 22.19
N ASP A 90 -18.76 -9.17 21.86
CA ASP A 90 -19.60 -10.36 22.07
C ASP A 90 -19.97 -10.54 23.55
N ARG A 91 -19.01 -10.36 24.47
CA ARG A 91 -19.29 -10.37 25.92
C ARG A 91 -20.25 -9.26 26.34
N VAL A 92 -20.07 -8.04 25.84
CA VAL A 92 -20.98 -6.92 26.14
C VAL A 92 -22.37 -7.20 25.58
N GLU A 93 -22.46 -7.73 24.36
CA GLU A 93 -23.72 -8.10 23.73
C GLU A 93 -24.46 -9.18 24.54
N HIS A 94 -23.73 -10.12 25.12
CA HIS A 94 -24.27 -11.15 26.02
C HIS A 94 -24.91 -10.53 27.28
N GLU A 95 -24.29 -9.50 27.87
CA GLU A 95 -24.82 -8.80 29.04
C GLU A 95 -26.07 -7.94 28.74
N LEU A 96 -26.23 -7.51 27.48
CA LEU A 96 -27.36 -6.69 27.03
C LEU A 96 -28.57 -7.52 26.56
N ARG A 97 -28.43 -8.85 26.48
CA ARG A 97 -29.52 -9.77 26.19
C ARG A 97 -30.05 -10.41 27.48
N PRO A 98 -31.32 -10.84 27.50
CA PRO A 98 -31.83 -11.67 28.59
C PRO A 98 -31.00 -12.95 28.70
N ASN A 99 -30.53 -13.26 29.91
CA ASN A 99 -29.65 -14.39 30.16
C ASN A 99 -30.06 -15.14 31.44
N SER A 100 -31.31 -15.61 31.48
CA SER A 100 -31.86 -16.42 32.57
C SER A 100 -31.70 -15.81 33.98
N GLY A 101 -31.64 -14.48 34.07
CA GLY A 101 -31.46 -13.75 35.33
C GLY A 101 -30.02 -13.33 35.63
N ALA A 102 -29.03 -13.81 34.89
CA ALA A 102 -27.62 -13.58 35.18
C ALA A 102 -27.04 -12.31 34.53
N SER A 103 -27.69 -11.76 33.49
CA SER A 103 -27.15 -10.59 32.80
C SER A 103 -27.41 -9.27 33.53
N LEU A 104 -26.61 -8.25 33.19
CA LEU A 104 -26.85 -6.87 33.60
C LEU A 104 -28.26 -6.38 33.24
N ARG A 105 -28.76 -6.74 32.05
CA ARG A 105 -30.13 -6.43 31.66
C ARG A 105 -31.16 -7.04 32.61
N ASP A 106 -31.03 -8.33 32.91
CA ASP A 106 -31.96 -8.99 33.82
C ASP A 106 -31.89 -8.39 35.23
N ALA A 107 -30.71 -7.92 35.66
CA ALA A 107 -30.55 -7.22 36.93
C ALA A 107 -31.28 -5.86 36.93
N ILE A 108 -31.22 -5.12 35.83
CA ILE A 108 -31.97 -3.87 35.66
C ILE A 108 -33.48 -4.15 35.70
N ASP A 109 -33.97 -5.14 34.94
CA ASP A 109 -35.39 -5.51 34.91
C ASP A 109 -35.90 -5.88 36.33
N ARG A 110 -35.10 -6.58 37.14
CA ARG A 110 -35.44 -6.87 38.54
C ARG A 110 -35.54 -5.62 39.40
N VAL A 111 -34.62 -4.67 39.24
CA VAL A 111 -34.63 -3.40 39.99
C VAL A 111 -35.84 -2.57 39.58
N GLU A 112 -36.13 -2.48 38.29
CA GLU A 112 -37.30 -1.76 37.78
C GLU A 112 -38.59 -2.31 38.36
N ASN A 113 -38.77 -3.64 38.34
CA ASN A 113 -39.93 -4.30 38.94
C ASN A 113 -40.02 -4.06 40.46
N ALA A 114 -38.91 -4.19 41.19
CA ALA A 114 -38.89 -3.95 42.64
C ALA A 114 -39.23 -2.49 43.01
N VAL A 115 -38.77 -1.53 42.22
CA VAL A 115 -39.12 -0.11 42.39
C VAL A 115 -40.60 0.13 42.09
N ALA A 116 -41.13 -0.47 41.02
CA ALA A 116 -42.55 -0.36 40.67
C ALA A 116 -43.47 -0.95 41.76
N ASP A 117 -43.05 -2.04 42.40
CA ASP A 117 -43.78 -2.70 43.48
C ASP A 117 -43.65 -2.01 44.84
N THR A 118 -42.76 -1.03 44.99
CA THR A 118 -42.59 -0.32 46.26
C THR A 118 -43.80 0.60 46.51
N PRO A 119 -44.66 0.32 47.51
CA PRO A 119 -45.82 1.16 47.76
C PRO A 119 -45.34 2.53 48.26
N ASN A 120 -45.84 3.60 47.62
CA ASN A 120 -45.55 4.99 47.96
C ASN A 120 -45.98 5.27 49.41
N THR A 121 -45.08 4.99 50.35
CA THR A 121 -45.27 5.21 51.77
C THR A 121 -45.03 6.68 52.02
N LYS A 122 -46.11 7.48 51.91
CA LYS A 122 -46.13 8.84 52.44
C LYS A 122 -45.69 8.77 53.91
N PRO A 123 -44.72 9.59 54.36
CA PRO A 123 -44.29 9.57 55.75
C PRO A 123 -45.50 9.89 56.63
N ALA A 124 -45.81 8.97 57.54
CA ALA A 124 -46.91 9.13 58.49
C ALA A 124 -46.66 10.42 59.28
N LYS A 125 -47.59 11.38 59.17
CA LYS A 125 -47.52 12.62 59.93
C LYS A 125 -47.47 12.27 61.42
N GLU A 126 -46.34 12.58 62.03
CA GLU A 126 -46.10 12.48 63.46
C GLU A 126 -47.15 13.31 64.20
N LYS A 127 -48.10 12.63 64.87
CA LYS A 127 -49.09 13.28 65.73
C LYS A 127 -48.38 13.69 67.01
N ARG A 128 -48.11 15.00 67.13
CA ARG A 128 -47.88 15.67 68.42
C ARG A 128 -49.17 15.78 69.21
#